data_AF-A0A0C3PC92-F1
#
_entry.id   AF-A0A0C3PC92-F1
#
_cell.length_a   1.000
_cell.length_b   1.000
_cell.length_c   1.000
_cell.angle_alpha   90.00
_cell.angle_beta   90.00
_cell.angle_gamma   90.00
#
_symmetry.space_group_name_H-M   'P 1'
#
loop_
_entity.id
_entity.type
_entity.pdbx_description
1 polymer ?
#
loop_
_entity_poly.entity_id
_entity_poly.type
_entity_poly.pdbx_seq_one_letter_code
_entity_poly.pdbx_strand_id
1 'polypeptide(L)'
;TGTRKNVKPDDLVPVDAPTQPRKYLTPSATSRKAVPAVWSRKRSRQGAFGDEEDQLPEDVGPSMSEQEAIEAKRRQNTIAARRSRKRKLEYQRELEESVERYKAESETWKNRAQTYCALLLSHGISVPDL
;
A
#
# COMPACT_ATOMS: atom_id res chain seq x y z
N THR A 1 -5.17 10.16 -5.31
CA THR A 1 -4.51 9.32 -4.27
C THR A 1 -4.10 10.21 -3.11
N GLY A 2 -4.60 9.96 -1.90
CA GLY A 2 -4.51 10.88 -0.75
C GLY A 2 -3.21 10.76 0.06
N THR A 3 -2.06 10.81 -0.57
CA THR A 3 -0.75 10.95 0.10
C THR A 3 -0.33 12.43 0.03
N ARG A 4 0.28 12.94 1.10
CA ARG A 4 0.83 14.32 1.08
C ARG A 4 2.02 14.35 0.11
N LYS A 5 2.20 15.48 -0.59
CA LYS A 5 3.33 15.67 -1.51
C LYS A 5 4.66 15.47 -0.76
N ASN A 6 5.60 14.75 -1.37
CA ASN A 6 6.96 14.48 -0.88
C ASN A 6 7.10 13.58 0.37
N VAL A 7 6.09 12.78 0.71
CA VAL A 7 6.24 11.77 1.78
C VAL A 7 6.90 10.52 1.24
N LYS A 8 7.97 10.05 1.88
CA LYS A 8 8.66 8.79 1.60
C LYS A 8 8.06 7.64 2.43
N PRO A 9 8.25 6.36 2.04
CA PRO A 9 7.76 5.25 2.85
C PRO A 9 8.40 5.22 4.24
N ASP A 10 9.62 5.75 4.38
CA ASP A 10 10.35 5.87 5.65
C ASP A 10 9.84 6.99 6.56
N ASP A 11 9.14 7.99 6.01
CA ASP A 11 8.50 9.06 6.78
C ASP A 11 7.20 8.57 7.45
N LEU A 12 6.72 7.38 7.09
CA LEU A 12 5.54 6.77 7.69
C LEU A 12 5.89 6.19 9.06
N VAL A 13 4.90 6.18 9.96
CA VAL A 13 5.04 5.50 11.26
C VAL A 13 5.38 4.03 11.01
N PRO A 14 6.50 3.52 11.56
CA PRO A 14 6.91 2.13 11.38
C PRO A 14 5.82 1.15 11.80
N VAL A 15 5.79 0.00 11.13
CA VAL A 15 4.82 -1.07 11.42
C VAL A 15 4.94 -1.50 12.89
N ASP A 16 6.17 -1.62 13.38
CA ASP A 16 6.51 -2.09 14.73
C ASP A 16 6.44 -1.00 15.81
N ALA A 17 6.13 0.24 15.42
CA ALA A 17 6.00 1.33 16.39
C ALA A 17 4.86 1.02 17.39
N PRO A 18 4.99 1.36 18.67
CA PRO A 18 3.94 1.14 19.66
C PRO A 18 2.58 1.72 19.22
N THR A 19 1.50 1.05 19.61
CA THR A 19 0.12 1.55 19.41
C THR A 19 -0.36 2.19 20.71
N GLN A 20 -0.93 3.39 20.63
CA GLN A 20 -1.41 4.10 21.81
C GLN A 20 -2.80 3.57 22.24
N PRO A 21 -3.00 3.21 23.52
CA PRO A 21 -4.31 2.81 24.02
C PRO A 21 -5.28 4.01 24.04
N ARG A 22 -6.58 3.74 23.87
CA ARG A 22 -7.62 4.78 23.90
C ARG A 22 -8.35 4.73 25.23
N LYS A 23 -8.21 5.77 26.05
CA LYS A 23 -8.96 5.94 27.30
C LYS A 23 -10.28 6.67 27.01
N TYR A 24 -11.41 6.02 27.27
CA TYR A 24 -12.72 6.63 27.16
C TYR A 24 -13.19 7.08 28.55
N LEU A 25 -13.46 8.38 28.71
CA LEU A 25 -14.06 8.92 29.94
C LEU A 25 -15.59 8.76 29.90
N THR A 26 -16.17 8.91 28.72
CA THR A 26 -17.58 8.64 28.44
C THR A 26 -17.67 7.55 27.37
N PRO A 27 -18.75 6.76 27.32
CA PRO A 27 -18.99 5.88 26.18
C PRO A 27 -18.94 6.74 24.91
N SER A 28 -18.14 6.31 23.92
CA SER A 28 -18.03 7.05 22.66
C SER A 28 -19.44 7.23 22.08
N ALA A 29 -19.80 8.45 21.69
CA ALA A 29 -21.15 8.77 21.19
C ALA A 29 -21.54 7.93 19.95
N THR A 30 -20.55 7.44 19.22
CA THR A 30 -20.70 6.53 18.07
C THR A 30 -20.54 5.05 18.41
N SER A 31 -20.28 4.71 19.68
CA SER A 31 -20.11 3.33 20.15
C SER A 31 -21.47 2.63 20.24
N ARG A 32 -21.96 2.16 19.09
CA ARG A 32 -22.94 1.06 19.05
C ARG A 32 -22.29 -0.17 19.70
N LYS A 33 -22.46 -0.39 21.00
CA LYS A 33 -22.20 -1.73 21.60
C LYS A 33 -23.41 -2.57 21.19
N ALA A 34 -23.27 -3.60 20.36
CA ALA A 34 -22.63 -4.87 20.67
C ALA A 34 -21.88 -5.47 19.46
N VAL A 35 -20.66 -6.01 19.65
CA VAL A 35 -20.16 -7.16 18.85
C VAL A 35 -19.69 -8.36 19.72
N PRO A 36 -20.50 -8.89 20.65
CA PRO A 36 -20.29 -10.23 21.22
C PRO A 36 -21.17 -11.28 20.52
N ALA A 37 -20.73 -12.54 20.56
CA ALA A 37 -21.18 -13.69 19.74
C ALA A 37 -20.98 -13.54 18.23
N VAL A 38 -20.17 -12.58 17.74
CA VAL A 38 -20.25 -12.07 16.35
C VAL A 38 -18.91 -11.92 15.62
N TRP A 39 -17.75 -12.14 16.26
CA TRP A 39 -16.62 -12.70 15.47
C TRP A 39 -16.97 -14.09 14.89
N SER A 40 -17.95 -14.75 15.52
CA SER A 40 -18.56 -16.06 15.25
C SER A 40 -19.06 -16.38 13.83
N ARG A 41 -19.25 -15.41 12.93
CA ARG A 41 -19.72 -15.62 11.53
C ARG A 41 -18.66 -15.18 10.49
N LYS A 42 -17.48 -14.75 10.94
CA LYS A 42 -16.42 -14.11 10.13
C LYS A 42 -15.63 -15.09 9.26
N ARG A 43 -15.71 -16.40 9.55
CA ARG A 43 -14.97 -17.49 8.87
C ARG A 43 -15.59 -17.99 7.55
N SER A 44 -16.80 -17.60 7.18
CA SER A 44 -17.43 -18.09 5.93
C SER A 44 -17.25 -17.19 4.69
N ARG A 45 -16.61 -16.02 4.83
CA ARG A 45 -16.50 -15.00 3.76
C ARG A 45 -15.07 -14.55 3.44
N GLN A 46 -14.04 -15.27 3.87
CA GLN A 46 -12.64 -14.96 3.49
C GLN A 46 -12.31 -15.28 2.02
N GLY A 47 -13.23 -15.85 1.22
CA GLY A 47 -12.97 -16.40 -0.11
C GLY A 47 -12.77 -15.42 -1.28
N ALA A 48 -12.54 -14.12 -1.07
CA ALA A 48 -12.39 -13.17 -2.20
C ALA A 48 -11.03 -12.45 -2.28
N PHE A 49 -10.23 -12.45 -1.21
CA PHE A 49 -8.89 -11.86 -1.20
C PHE A 49 -8.00 -12.74 -0.31
N GLY A 50 -7.66 -13.92 -0.82
CA GLY A 50 -6.58 -14.73 -0.26
C GLY A 50 -5.26 -14.01 -0.52
N ASP A 51 -4.52 -13.71 0.54
CA ASP A 51 -3.22 -14.36 0.81
C ASP A 51 -2.30 -13.59 1.78
N GLU A 52 -2.63 -12.38 2.26
CA GLU A 52 -1.61 -11.61 3.01
C GLU A 52 -2.07 -10.79 4.23
N GLU A 53 -3.34 -10.80 4.62
CA GLU A 53 -3.78 -10.00 5.78
C GLU A 53 -3.63 -10.69 7.14
N ASP A 54 -3.29 -11.98 7.20
CA ASP A 54 -3.45 -12.81 8.41
C ASP A 54 -2.12 -13.25 9.06
N GLN A 55 -1.23 -12.27 9.33
CA GLN A 55 0.02 -12.50 10.08
C GLN A 55 0.04 -11.73 11.41
N LEU A 56 -1.11 -11.50 12.03
CA LEU A 56 -1.13 -11.12 13.44
C LEU A 56 -1.80 -12.25 14.21
N PRO A 57 -1.15 -12.86 15.22
CA PRO A 57 -1.73 -13.94 15.99
C PRO A 57 -3.14 -13.56 16.44
N GLU A 58 -4.11 -14.35 16.02
CA GLU A 58 -5.54 -14.21 16.33
C GLU A 58 -5.78 -14.70 17.78
N ASP A 59 -5.01 -14.17 18.73
CA ASP A 59 -5.14 -14.55 20.14
C ASP A 59 -6.21 -13.69 20.82
N VAL A 60 -7.44 -13.88 20.35
CA VAL A 60 -8.65 -13.56 21.11
C VAL A 60 -9.16 -14.86 21.69
N GLY A 61 -8.39 -15.43 22.63
CA GLY A 61 -8.81 -16.57 23.42
C GLY A 61 -10.15 -16.30 24.12
N PRO A 62 -10.99 -17.33 24.35
CA PRO A 62 -12.31 -17.20 24.97
C PRO A 62 -12.30 -16.66 26.41
N SER A 63 -11.12 -16.42 27.00
CA SER A 63 -10.92 -15.82 28.32
C SER A 63 -10.77 -14.30 28.32
N MET A 64 -10.63 -13.66 27.16
CA MET A 64 -10.39 -12.23 27.04
C MET A 64 -11.68 -11.45 27.28
N SER A 65 -11.63 -10.41 28.10
CA SER A 65 -12.80 -9.53 28.29
C SER A 65 -13.20 -8.89 26.95
N GLU A 66 -14.49 -8.57 26.76
CA GLU A 66 -14.96 -7.94 25.51
C GLU A 66 -14.18 -6.66 25.16
N GLN A 67 -13.74 -5.93 26.19
CA GLN A 67 -12.97 -4.71 26.05
C GLN A 67 -11.58 -5.00 25.47
N GLU A 68 -10.93 -6.04 25.97
CA GLU A 68 -9.59 -6.45 25.55
C GLU A 68 -9.57 -6.97 24.11
N ALA A 69 -10.60 -7.72 23.70
CA ALA A 69 -10.74 -8.20 22.34
C ALA A 69 -11.01 -7.04 21.34
N ILE A 70 -11.73 -6.00 21.76
CA ILE A 70 -11.90 -4.77 20.98
C ILE A 70 -10.57 -4.03 20.82
N GLU A 71 -9.79 -3.92 21.89
CA GLU A 71 -8.46 -3.30 21.86
C GLU A 71 -7.50 -4.06 20.96
N ALA A 72 -7.46 -5.39 21.07
CA ALA A 72 -6.68 -6.26 20.19
C ALA A 72 -6.99 -5.96 18.71
N LYS A 73 -8.27 -5.99 18.31
CA LYS A 73 -8.69 -5.71 16.93
C LYS A 73 -8.27 -4.31 16.44
N ARG A 74 -8.31 -3.30 17.32
CA ARG A 74 -7.82 -1.95 16.98
C ARG A 74 -6.32 -1.93 16.74
N ARG A 75 -5.54 -2.66 17.55
CA ARG A 75 -4.11 -2.83 17.32
C ARG A 75 -3.87 -3.47 15.94
N GLN A 76 -4.60 -4.56 15.62
CA GLN A 76 -4.50 -5.21 14.31
C GLN A 76 -4.82 -4.25 13.16
N ASN A 77 -5.93 -3.53 13.24
CA ASN A 77 -6.33 -2.57 12.20
C ASN A 77 -5.33 -1.42 12.04
N THR A 78 -4.73 -0.95 13.14
CA THR A 78 -3.68 0.07 13.11
C THR A 78 -2.45 -0.43 12.36
N ILE A 79 -1.99 -1.64 12.67
CA ILE A 79 -0.84 -2.27 12.00
C ILE A 79 -1.15 -2.51 10.52
N ALA A 80 -2.32 -3.07 10.21
CA ALA A 80 -2.76 -3.29 8.83
C ALA A 80 -2.83 -1.99 8.03
N ALA A 81 -3.37 -0.92 8.62
CA ALA A 81 -3.42 0.39 7.99
C ALA A 81 -2.01 0.97 7.73
N ARG A 82 -1.04 0.77 8.65
CA ARG A 82 0.36 1.17 8.43
C ARG A 82 0.98 0.41 7.26
N ARG A 83 0.86 -0.92 7.23
CA ARG A 83 1.36 -1.76 6.12
C ARG A 83 0.73 -1.37 4.78
N SER A 84 -0.58 -1.18 4.76
CA SER A 84 -1.32 -0.76 3.56
C SER A 84 -0.82 0.59 3.02
N ARG A 85 -0.61 1.58 3.91
CA ARG A 85 -0.06 2.89 3.53
C ARG A 85 1.36 2.76 2.98
N LYS A 86 2.22 1.98 3.62
CA LYS A 86 3.59 1.72 3.17
C LYS A 86 3.61 1.08 1.78
N ARG A 87 2.90 -0.04 1.60
CA ARG A 87 2.77 -0.74 0.31
C ARG A 87 2.26 0.16 -0.81
N LYS A 88 1.24 0.98 -0.52
CA LYS A 88 0.69 1.91 -1.51
C LYS A 88 1.71 2.94 -1.98
N LEU A 89 2.53 3.43 -1.06
CA LEU A 89 3.56 4.42 -1.37
C LEU A 89 4.73 3.78 -2.12
N GLU A 90 5.14 2.57 -1.72
CA GLU A 90 6.14 1.77 -2.45
C GLU A 90 5.70 1.49 -3.90
N TYR A 91 4.46 1.01 -4.08
CA TYR A 91 3.90 0.77 -5.41
C TYR A 91 3.84 2.05 -6.27
N GLN A 92 3.47 3.19 -5.66
CA GLN A 92 3.49 4.47 -6.37
C GLN A 92 4.90 4.85 -6.80
N ARG A 93 5.90 4.67 -5.92
CA ARG A 93 7.31 4.95 -6.23
C ARG A 93 7.83 4.07 -7.37
N GLU A 94 7.56 2.77 -7.32
CA GLU A 94 7.95 1.82 -8.37
C GLU A 94 7.32 2.18 -9.71
N LEU A 95 6.05 2.61 -9.69
CA LEU A 95 5.37 3.08 -10.89
C LEU A 95 6.05 4.33 -11.47
N GLU A 96 6.35 5.32 -10.63
CA GLU A 96 7.04 6.55 -11.03
C GLU A 96 8.43 6.23 -11.62
N GLU A 97 9.21 5.37 -10.96
CA GLU A 97 10.52 4.91 -11.43
C GLU A 97 10.43 4.16 -12.77
N SER A 98 9.43 3.30 -12.94
CA SER A 98 9.22 2.58 -14.20
C SER A 98 8.92 3.53 -15.37
N VAL A 99 8.12 4.58 -15.12
CA VAL A 99 7.79 5.60 -16.11
C VAL A 99 9.03 6.38 -16.50
N GLU A 100 9.86 6.79 -15.54
CA GLU A 100 11.12 7.47 -15.80
C GLU A 100 12.07 6.60 -16.62
N ARG A 101 12.21 5.32 -16.28
CA ARG A 101 13.01 4.35 -17.03
C ARG A 101 12.53 4.22 -18.48
N TYR A 102 11.24 4.00 -18.70
CA TYR A 102 10.70 3.85 -20.06
C TYR A 102 10.84 5.13 -20.88
N LYS A 103 10.71 6.31 -20.26
CA LYS A 103 10.99 7.59 -20.94
C LYS A 103 12.46 7.70 -21.35
N ALA A 104 13.39 7.36 -20.47
CA ALA A 104 14.83 7.40 -20.78
C ALA A 104 15.20 6.41 -21.90
N GLU A 105 14.65 5.20 -21.87
CA GLU A 105 14.83 4.20 -22.92
C GLU A 105 14.25 4.69 -24.26
N SER A 106 13.04 5.26 -24.25
CA SER A 106 12.41 5.82 -25.44
C SER A 106 13.25 6.92 -26.07
N GLU A 107 13.74 7.87 -25.27
CA GLU A 107 14.63 8.94 -25.76
C GLU A 107 15.96 8.39 -26.27
N THR A 108 16.51 7.36 -25.63
CA THR A 108 17.75 6.70 -26.10
C THR A 108 17.55 6.07 -27.48
N TRP A 109 16.45 5.34 -27.67
CA TRP A 109 16.14 4.72 -28.96
C TRP A 109 15.82 5.74 -30.04
N LYS A 110 15.09 6.80 -29.69
CA LYS A 110 14.82 7.92 -30.57
C LYS A 110 16.10 8.62 -31.02
N ASN A 111 17.01 8.93 -30.09
CA ASN A 111 18.30 9.53 -30.39
C ASN A 111 19.13 8.61 -31.30
N ARG A 112 19.21 7.30 -30.99
CA ARG A 112 19.89 6.33 -31.85
C ARG A 112 19.31 6.31 -33.27
N ALA A 113 18.00 6.22 -33.40
CA ALA A 113 17.33 6.25 -34.69
C ALA A 113 17.66 7.54 -35.46
N GLN A 114 17.56 8.70 -34.82
CA GLN A 114 17.91 10.00 -35.40
C GLN A 114 19.38 10.06 -35.85
N THR A 115 20.32 9.54 -35.05
CA THR A 115 21.74 9.51 -35.42
C THR A 115 21.99 8.63 -36.65
N TYR A 116 21.34 7.47 -36.76
CA TYR A 116 21.45 6.62 -37.95
C TYR A 116 20.79 7.26 -39.16
N CYS A 117 19.64 7.91 -38.99
CA CYS A 117 19.00 8.66 -40.06
C CYS A 117 19.94 9.77 -40.59
N ALA A 118 20.52 10.56 -39.70
CA ALA A 118 21.48 11.60 -40.08
C ALA A 118 22.72 11.03 -40.79
N LEU A 119 23.25 9.89 -40.32
CA LEU A 119 24.37 9.20 -40.96
C LEU A 119 24.02 8.74 -42.37
N LEU A 120 22.87 8.08 -42.57
CA LEU A 120 22.41 7.62 -43.88
C LEU A 120 22.21 8.80 -44.85
N LEU A 121 21.59 9.88 -44.39
CA LEU A 121 21.42 11.10 -45.16
C LEU A 121 22.78 11.71 -45.56
N SER A 122 23.78 11.69 -44.67
CA SER A 122 25.13 12.18 -44.97
C SER A 122 25.85 11.36 -46.05
N HIS A 123 25.48 10.08 -46.19
CA HIS A 123 25.96 9.19 -47.25
C HIS A 123 25.06 9.20 -48.50
N GLY A 124 24.05 10.09 -48.58
CA GLY A 124 23.16 10.21 -49.73
C GLY A 124 22.11 9.10 -49.85
N ILE A 125 21.89 8.32 -48.80
CA ILE A 125 20.88 7.25 -48.76
C ILE A 125 19.57 7.84 -48.22
N SER A 126 18.49 7.72 -48.98
CA SER A 126 17.16 8.20 -48.57
C SER A 126 16.62 7.37 -47.40
N VAL A 127 16.15 8.05 -46.35
CA VAL A 127 15.51 7.42 -45.20
C VAL A 127 13.99 7.64 -45.33
N PRO A 128 13.15 6.60 -45.16
CA PRO A 128 11.70 6.76 -45.15
C PRO A 128 11.24 7.59 -43.95
N ASP A 129 10.17 8.36 -44.14
CA ASP A 129 9.56 9.16 -43.05
C ASP A 129 9.01 8.22 -41.97
N LEU A 130 9.31 8.55 -40.70
CA LEU A 130 8.93 7.79 -39.50
C LEU A 130 7.61 8.28 -38.89
#